data_AF-A0A545THL5-F1
#
_entry.id   AF-A0A545THL5-F1
#
_cell.length_a   1.000
_cell.length_b   1.000
_cell.length_c   1.000
_cell.angle_alpha   90.00
_cell.angle_beta   90.00
_cell.angle_gamma   90.00
#
_symmetry.space_group_name_H-M   'P 1'
#
loop_
_entity.id
_entity.type
_entity.pdbx_description
1 polymer ?
#
loop_
_entity_poly.entity_id
_entity_poly.type
_entity_poly.pdbx_seq_one_letter_code
_entity_poly.pdbx_strand_id
1 'polypeptide(L)'
;MTKSRLTELLQGRTQTEFGDSLGLNRGTTSRIFSGKPINNDILTRIMHKENCSLTWLHGGYGSPYNVLRTTSPKDTYEELNTHLEDGGYEIFLVSGYDVITFIFAIDMERENSNGVILKYISCEVVSGPVGQSALNLLRDYKVYHCQLGYEDAEKLSLGHMGTFELFGSADILDIKNLGHGGKLENSHEATQEELENIFEQYTGSRDELMVNEVIKMVDDAILEEGLTDITPEQRRKLTVELYRGVVNEGYVITRRVHDLAKKILRVVS
;
A
#
# COMPACT_ATOMS: atom_id res chain seq x y z
N MET A 1 3.37 -13.16 23.85
CA MET A 1 3.76 -11.78 23.53
C MET A 1 5.03 -11.45 24.30
N THR A 2 6.13 -11.15 23.60
CA THR A 2 7.41 -10.81 24.25
C THR A 2 7.47 -9.31 24.53
N LYS A 3 8.12 -8.94 25.63
CA LYS A 3 8.41 -7.54 26.00
C LYS A 3 9.07 -6.76 24.86
N SER A 4 9.90 -7.43 24.05
CA SER A 4 10.60 -6.83 22.91
C SER A 4 9.65 -6.21 21.87
N ARG A 5 8.55 -6.89 21.54
CA ARG A 5 7.61 -6.42 20.50
C ARG A 5 6.83 -5.17 20.91
N LEU A 6 6.41 -5.10 22.17
CA LEU A 6 5.82 -3.87 22.70
C LEU A 6 6.82 -2.71 22.71
N THR A 7 8.10 -2.99 22.98
CA THR A 7 9.15 -1.96 22.93
C THR A 7 9.34 -1.45 21.50
N GLU A 8 9.22 -2.30 20.48
CA GLU A 8 9.29 -1.89 19.07
C GLU A 8 8.16 -0.90 18.71
N LEU A 9 6.95 -1.11 19.25
CA LEU A 9 5.82 -0.18 19.05
C LEU A 9 6.01 1.19 19.72
N LEU A 10 7.00 1.36 20.60
CA LEU A 10 7.25 2.66 21.24
C LEU A 10 7.67 3.72 20.22
N GLN A 11 8.44 3.35 19.19
CA GLN A 11 8.92 4.26 18.14
C GLN A 11 9.50 5.57 18.73
N GLY A 12 10.36 5.45 19.74
CA GLY A 12 10.99 6.59 20.43
C GLY A 12 10.21 7.16 21.62
N ARG A 13 8.94 6.78 21.82
CA ARG A 13 8.16 7.16 23.01
C ARG A 13 8.68 6.49 24.28
N THR A 14 8.47 7.15 25.41
CA THR A 14 8.49 6.51 26.72
C THR A 14 7.29 5.58 26.89
N GLN A 15 7.41 4.59 27.78
CA GLN A 15 6.28 3.71 28.13
C GLN A 15 5.08 4.52 28.65
N THR A 16 5.34 5.61 29.38
CA THR A 16 4.30 6.49 29.91
C THR A 16 3.52 7.16 28.78
N GLU A 17 4.20 7.79 27.81
CA GLU A 17 3.55 8.42 26.66
C GLU A 17 2.74 7.42 25.84
N PHE A 18 3.29 6.22 25.61
CA PHE A 18 2.55 5.13 24.95
C PHE A 18 1.28 4.75 25.72
N GLY A 19 1.40 4.54 27.04
CA GLY A 19 0.26 4.20 27.90
C GLY A 19 -0.81 5.28 27.94
N ASP A 20 -0.39 6.54 28.05
CA ASP A 20 -1.29 7.70 28.07
C ASP A 20 -2.04 7.81 26.73
N SER A 21 -1.36 7.56 25.60
CA SER A 21 -1.99 7.56 24.27
C SER A 21 -3.08 6.50 24.08
N LEU A 22 -3.04 5.43 24.89
CA LEU A 22 -4.02 4.33 24.93
C LEU A 22 -5.06 4.49 26.06
N GLY A 23 -4.99 5.60 26.81
CA GLY A 23 -5.83 5.87 27.98
C GLY A 23 -5.63 4.85 29.11
N LEU A 24 -4.39 4.40 29.33
CA LEU A 24 -4.01 3.46 30.37
C LEU A 24 -3.41 4.20 31.57
N ASN A 25 -3.72 3.75 32.79
CA ASN A 25 -3.03 4.25 33.97
C ASN A 25 -1.60 3.67 34.06
N ARG A 26 -0.72 4.37 34.78
CA ARG A 26 0.71 3.98 34.97
C ARG A 26 0.90 2.53 35.42
N GLY A 27 0.04 2.03 36.31
CA GLY A 27 0.13 0.65 36.81
C GLY A 27 -0.14 -0.38 35.71
N THR A 28 -1.13 -0.12 34.87
CA THR A 28 -1.50 -0.95 33.71
C THR A 28 -0.41 -0.88 32.65
N THR A 29 0.09 0.31 32.35
CA THR A 29 1.22 0.53 31.45
C THR A 29 2.46 -0.25 31.89
N SER A 30 2.88 -0.11 33.15
CA SER A 30 4.03 -0.86 33.68
C SER A 30 3.81 -2.38 33.59
N ARG A 31 2.59 -2.85 33.86
CA ARG A 31 2.22 -4.27 33.77
C ARG A 31 2.35 -4.84 32.36
N ILE A 32 1.95 -4.13 31.30
CA ILE A 32 2.02 -4.67 29.93
C ILE A 32 3.48 -4.81 29.46
N PHE A 33 4.36 -3.88 29.85
CA PHE A 33 5.80 -3.96 29.55
C PHE A 33 6.58 -4.93 30.47
N SER A 34 5.94 -5.50 31.49
CA SER A 34 6.54 -6.52 32.35
C SER A 34 6.38 -7.95 31.81
N GLY A 35 5.85 -8.13 30.59
CA GLY A 35 5.63 -9.45 29.98
C GLY A 35 4.43 -10.22 30.54
N LYS A 36 3.57 -9.57 31.31
CA LYS A 36 2.31 -10.19 31.77
C LYS A 36 1.28 -10.25 30.64
N PRO A 37 0.33 -11.20 30.68
CA PRO A 37 -0.76 -11.25 29.71
C PRO A 37 -1.54 -9.94 29.66
N ILE A 38 -1.70 -9.41 28.44
CA ILE A 38 -2.59 -8.28 28.12
C ILE A 38 -4.00 -8.83 27.89
N ASN A 39 -5.02 -8.11 28.36
CA ASN A 39 -6.41 -8.43 28.07
C ASN A 39 -6.79 -8.02 26.63
N ASN A 40 -7.88 -8.58 26.11
CA ASN A 40 -8.32 -8.29 24.74
C ASN A 40 -8.64 -6.80 24.52
N ASP A 41 -9.19 -6.12 25.53
CA ASP A 41 -9.49 -4.69 25.43
C ASP A 41 -8.25 -3.84 25.14
N ILE A 42 -7.15 -4.02 25.86
CA ILE A 42 -5.90 -3.27 25.60
C ILE A 42 -5.29 -3.68 24.26
N LEU A 43 -5.36 -4.96 23.87
CA LEU A 43 -4.87 -5.42 22.57
C LEU A 43 -5.64 -4.76 21.41
N THR A 44 -6.96 -4.68 21.52
CA THR A 44 -7.80 -3.98 20.55
C THR A 44 -7.47 -2.50 20.49
N ARG A 45 -7.20 -1.84 21.63
CA ARG A 45 -6.76 -0.44 21.64
C ARG A 45 -5.42 -0.25 20.93
N ILE A 46 -4.43 -1.10 21.19
CA ILE A 46 -3.13 -1.07 20.51
C ILE A 46 -3.31 -1.27 19.01
N MET A 47 -4.11 -2.27 18.61
CA MET A 47 -4.39 -2.57 17.21
C MET A 47 -4.98 -1.36 16.48
N HIS A 48 -6.01 -0.72 17.03
CA HIS A 48 -6.64 0.45 16.40
C HIS A 48 -5.76 1.70 16.43
N LYS A 49 -5.06 1.94 17.55
CA LYS A 49 -4.25 3.15 17.74
C LYS A 49 -2.98 3.17 16.88
N GLU A 50 -2.39 2.00 16.67
CA GLU A 50 -1.07 1.84 16.05
C GLU A 50 -1.10 1.14 14.69
N ASN A 51 -2.29 0.75 14.19
CA ASN A 51 -2.46 -0.16 13.04
C ASN A 51 -1.59 -1.43 13.15
N CYS A 52 -1.52 -1.99 14.36
CA CYS A 52 -0.63 -3.12 14.66
C CYS A 52 -1.25 -4.47 14.27
N SER A 53 -0.43 -5.37 13.72
CA SER A 53 -0.80 -6.77 13.47
C SER A 53 -0.84 -7.57 14.76
N LEU A 54 -2.03 -8.08 15.12
CA LEU A 54 -2.17 -8.96 16.29
C LEU A 54 -1.38 -10.26 16.14
N THR A 55 -1.27 -10.78 14.92
CA THR A 55 -0.49 -11.99 14.62
C THR A 55 0.98 -11.78 14.94
N TRP A 56 1.53 -10.62 14.55
CA TRP A 56 2.88 -10.23 14.89
C TRP A 56 3.03 -9.95 16.39
N LEU A 57 2.11 -9.19 16.99
CA LEU A 57 2.19 -8.82 18.40
C LEU A 57 2.20 -10.08 19.30
N HIS A 58 1.33 -11.05 19.02
CA HIS A 58 1.25 -12.29 19.78
C HIS A 58 2.36 -13.28 19.44
N GLY A 59 2.51 -13.62 18.16
CA GLY A 59 3.34 -14.73 17.68
C GLY A 59 4.69 -14.32 17.10
N GLY A 60 4.84 -13.06 16.67
CA GLY A 60 6.03 -12.57 15.96
C GLY A 60 6.05 -12.95 14.48
N TYR A 61 4.91 -13.36 13.91
CA TYR A 61 4.81 -13.72 12.50
C TYR A 61 4.33 -12.52 11.68
N GLY A 62 4.95 -12.31 10.51
CA GLY A 62 4.61 -11.21 9.61
C GLY A 62 5.25 -9.88 10.02
N SER A 63 4.66 -8.79 9.55
CA SER A 63 5.08 -7.41 9.80
C SER A 63 4.42 -6.83 11.06
N PRO A 64 5.07 -5.88 11.78
CA PRO A 64 4.49 -5.20 12.93
C PRO A 64 3.18 -4.47 12.65
N TYR A 65 3.07 -3.86 11.47
CA TYR A 65 1.93 -3.06 11.06
C TYR A 65 1.19 -3.72 9.90
N ASN A 66 -0.12 -3.51 9.82
CA ASN A 66 -0.94 -4.07 8.75
C ASN A 66 -0.76 -3.23 7.49
N VAL A 67 -0.28 -3.88 6.42
CA VAL A 67 -0.26 -3.32 5.07
C VAL A 67 -0.86 -4.36 4.15
N LEU A 68 -1.89 -3.97 3.42
CA LEU A 68 -2.45 -4.78 2.37
C LEU A 68 -1.57 -4.64 1.13
N ARG A 69 -0.86 -5.72 0.79
CA ARG A 69 0.04 -5.74 -0.37
C ARG A 69 -0.62 -6.42 -1.54
N THR A 70 -0.82 -5.68 -2.62
CA THR A 70 -1.40 -6.18 -3.86
C THR A 70 -0.29 -6.51 -4.86
N THR A 71 -0.58 -7.44 -5.77
CA THR A 71 0.42 -7.91 -6.76
C THR A 71 0.11 -7.42 -8.18
N SER A 72 -1.11 -6.97 -8.44
CA SER A 72 -1.56 -6.45 -9.74
C SER A 72 -2.23 -5.08 -9.61
N PRO A 73 -2.14 -4.20 -10.63
CA PRO A 73 -2.88 -2.94 -10.66
C PRO A 73 -4.39 -3.09 -10.54
N LYS A 74 -4.93 -4.24 -10.98
CA LYS A 74 -6.35 -4.55 -10.84
C LYS A 74 -6.71 -4.73 -9.36
N ASP A 75 -5.95 -5.53 -8.62
CA ASP A 75 -6.20 -5.74 -7.19
C ASP A 75 -6.03 -4.43 -6.42
N THR A 76 -5.01 -3.63 -6.74
CA THR A 76 -4.84 -2.29 -6.15
C THR A 76 -6.05 -1.40 -6.39
N TYR A 77 -6.57 -1.40 -7.63
CA TYR A 77 -7.79 -0.65 -7.98
C TYR A 77 -9.02 -1.13 -7.19
N GLU A 78 -9.22 -2.44 -7.06
CA GLU A 78 -10.35 -3.01 -6.31
C GLU A 78 -10.29 -2.60 -4.83
N GLU A 79 -9.09 -2.63 -4.24
CA GLU A 79 -8.87 -2.20 -2.86
C GLU A 79 -9.08 -0.69 -2.71
N LEU A 80 -8.52 0.13 -3.59
CA LEU A 80 -8.78 1.58 -3.63
C LEU A 80 -10.28 1.87 -3.70
N ASN A 81 -10.99 1.24 -4.64
CA ASN A 81 -12.42 1.46 -4.83
C ASN A 81 -13.22 1.09 -3.58
N THR A 82 -12.87 -0.01 -2.91
CA THR A 82 -13.52 -0.43 -1.66
C THR A 82 -13.37 0.63 -0.56
N HIS A 83 -12.16 1.15 -0.33
CA HIS A 83 -11.93 2.16 0.72
C HIS A 83 -12.61 3.50 0.38
N LEU A 84 -12.66 3.86 -0.91
CA LEU A 84 -13.30 5.10 -1.37
C LEU A 84 -14.82 5.04 -1.29
N GLU A 85 -15.44 3.87 -1.51
CA GLU A 85 -16.88 3.65 -1.35
C GLU A 85 -17.33 3.78 0.12
N ASP A 86 -16.51 3.35 1.07
CA ASP A 86 -16.77 3.53 2.51
C ASP A 86 -16.75 5.02 2.91
N GLY A 87 -15.92 5.82 2.23
CA GLY A 87 -15.87 7.28 2.33
C GLY A 87 -15.30 7.83 3.64
N GLY A 88 -15.09 9.15 3.69
CA GLY A 88 -14.65 9.87 4.90
C GLY A 88 -13.15 9.84 5.20
N TYR A 89 -12.37 9.08 4.43
CA TYR A 89 -10.92 9.04 4.55
C TYR A 89 -10.25 10.24 3.86
N GLU A 90 -9.17 10.71 4.48
CA GLU A 90 -8.11 11.42 3.79
C GLU A 90 -7.18 10.42 3.11
N ILE A 91 -6.80 10.72 1.87
CA ILE A 91 -6.03 9.81 1.03
C ILE A 91 -4.64 10.39 0.87
N PHE A 92 -3.63 9.68 1.34
CA PHE A 92 -2.24 10.01 1.09
C PHE A 92 -1.66 9.03 0.08
N LEU A 93 -1.07 9.56 -0.99
CA LEU A 93 -0.26 8.82 -1.94
C LEU A 93 1.20 9.00 -1.54
N VAL A 94 1.87 7.90 -1.21
CA VAL A 94 3.29 7.88 -0.88
C VAL A 94 4.10 7.27 -2.01
N SER A 95 5.07 8.02 -2.50
CA SER A 95 6.03 7.62 -3.52
C SER A 95 7.46 7.54 -2.93
N GLY A 96 8.39 6.95 -3.67
CA GLY A 96 9.80 6.78 -3.27
C GLY A 96 10.31 5.35 -3.20
N TYR A 97 9.42 4.36 -3.35
CA TYR A 97 9.77 2.94 -3.47
C TYR A 97 9.43 2.39 -4.86
N ASP A 98 9.60 1.09 -5.09
CA ASP A 98 9.28 0.39 -6.36
C ASP A 98 7.76 0.33 -6.66
N VAL A 99 6.93 0.56 -5.65
CA VAL A 99 5.47 0.60 -5.75
C VAL A 99 4.91 1.83 -5.03
N ILE A 100 3.71 2.25 -5.43
CA ILE A 100 2.98 3.31 -4.73
C ILE A 100 2.34 2.71 -3.48
N THR A 101 2.34 3.49 -2.40
CA THR A 101 1.62 3.15 -1.18
C THR A 101 0.54 4.20 -0.89
N PHE A 102 -0.70 3.76 -0.76
CA PHE A 102 -1.83 4.56 -0.34
C PHE A 102 -2.05 4.40 1.15
N ILE A 103 -2.30 5.51 1.83
CA ILE A 103 -2.75 5.53 3.22
C ILE A 103 -4.11 6.19 3.26
N PHE A 104 -5.08 5.46 3.78
CA PHE A 104 -6.42 5.95 4.10
C PHE A 104 -6.47 6.25 5.58
N ALA A 105 -6.72 7.51 5.92
CA ALA A 105 -6.70 7.93 7.30
C ALA A 105 -7.92 8.74 7.68
N ILE A 106 -8.45 8.48 8.89
CA ILE A 106 -9.63 9.17 9.41
C ILE A 106 -9.51 9.32 10.93
N ASP A 107 -9.89 10.49 11.42
CA ASP A 107 -10.01 10.74 12.86
C ASP A 107 -11.19 9.96 13.44
N MET A 108 -10.89 9.16 14.46
CA MET A 108 -11.85 8.29 15.13
C MET A 108 -11.88 8.56 16.63
N GLU A 109 -13.06 8.37 17.21
CA GLU A 109 -13.27 8.38 18.65
C GLU A 109 -13.94 7.08 19.08
N ARG A 110 -13.46 6.50 20.19
CA ARG A 110 -14.05 5.30 20.78
C ARG A 110 -14.09 5.41 22.28
N GLU A 111 -15.27 5.28 22.87
CA GLU A 111 -15.41 5.12 24.30
C GLU A 111 -14.97 3.71 24.71
N ASN A 112 -14.12 3.65 25.74
CA ASN A 112 -13.67 2.39 26.30
C ASN A 112 -14.59 1.90 27.42
N SER A 113 -14.33 0.69 27.93
CA SER A 113 -15.12 0.06 29.00
C SER A 113 -15.20 0.85 30.32
N ASN A 114 -14.33 1.85 30.52
CA ASN A 114 -14.30 2.71 31.70
C ASN A 114 -14.90 4.11 31.43
N GLY A 115 -15.53 4.32 30.27
CA GLY A 115 -16.11 5.61 29.88
C GLY A 115 -15.10 6.67 29.41
N VAL A 116 -13.85 6.28 29.15
CA VAL A 116 -12.84 7.21 28.62
C VAL A 116 -12.89 7.20 27.09
N ILE A 117 -13.07 8.38 26.50
CA ILE A 117 -13.03 8.57 25.05
C ILE A 117 -11.57 8.53 24.59
N LEU A 118 -11.25 7.57 23.73
CA LEU A 118 -9.98 7.43 23.06
C LEU A 118 -10.09 8.05 21.68
N LYS A 119 -9.29 9.10 21.43
CA LYS A 119 -9.13 9.68 20.10
C LYS A 119 -7.93 9.07 19.40
N TYR A 120 -8.10 8.66 18.14
CA TYR A 120 -7.03 8.05 17.36
C TYR A 120 -7.26 8.25 15.86
N ILE A 121 -6.19 8.14 15.09
CA ILE A 121 -6.28 8.08 13.63
C ILE A 121 -6.40 6.61 13.27
N SER A 122 -7.53 6.22 12.68
CA SER A 122 -7.60 4.92 11.99
C SER A 122 -6.81 5.05 10.71
N CYS A 123 -5.91 4.11 10.47
CA CYS A 123 -4.96 4.14 9.36
C CYS A 123 -4.98 2.78 8.67
N GLU A 124 -5.31 2.79 7.39
CA GLU A 124 -5.30 1.62 6.52
C GLU A 124 -4.32 1.87 5.39
N VAL A 125 -3.49 0.87 5.08
CA VAL A 125 -2.37 1.03 4.14
C VAL A 125 -2.48 -0.02 3.05
N VAL A 126 -2.52 0.44 1.81
CA VAL A 126 -2.52 -0.40 0.60
C VAL A 126 -1.26 -0.10 -0.19
N SER A 127 -0.43 -1.10 -0.44
CA SER A 127 0.81 -0.93 -1.19
C SER A 127 0.86 -1.88 -2.37
N GLY A 128 1.15 -1.36 -3.55
CA GLY A 128 1.25 -2.19 -4.73
C GLY A 128 1.25 -1.42 -6.03
N PRO A 129 1.26 -2.15 -7.13
CA PRO A 129 1.37 -1.53 -8.44
C PRO A 129 0.09 -0.82 -8.83
N VAL A 130 0.22 0.23 -9.63
CA VAL A 130 -0.90 1.06 -10.06
C VAL A 130 -1.05 1.05 -11.57
N GLY A 131 -2.20 1.50 -12.05
CA GLY A 131 -2.48 1.66 -13.47
C GLY A 131 -3.49 2.78 -13.70
N GLN A 132 -3.81 3.04 -14.97
CA GLN A 132 -4.67 4.16 -15.36
C GLN A 132 -6.06 4.12 -14.70
N SER A 133 -6.61 2.94 -14.42
CA SER A 133 -7.91 2.81 -13.74
C SER A 133 -7.89 3.40 -12.32
N ALA A 134 -6.81 3.18 -11.57
CA ALA A 134 -6.63 3.76 -10.24
C ALA A 134 -6.43 5.28 -10.30
N LEU A 135 -5.69 5.78 -11.28
CA LEU A 135 -5.56 7.23 -11.50
C LEU A 135 -6.92 7.87 -11.82
N ASN A 136 -7.68 7.27 -12.72
CA ASN A 136 -9.01 7.78 -13.09
C ASN A 136 -9.97 7.76 -11.90
N LEU A 137 -9.87 6.75 -11.04
CA LEU A 137 -10.66 6.66 -9.81
C LEU A 137 -10.36 7.80 -8.84
N LEU A 138 -9.10 8.22 -8.72
CA LEU A 138 -8.67 9.27 -7.79
C LEU A 138 -9.01 10.70 -8.25
N ARG A 139 -9.43 10.91 -9.50
CA ARG A 139 -9.72 12.25 -10.07
C ARG A 139 -10.79 13.03 -9.31
N ASP A 140 -11.75 12.31 -8.74
CA ASP A 140 -12.87 12.90 -8.01
C ASP A 140 -12.57 13.08 -6.51
N TYR A 141 -11.34 12.78 -6.08
CA TYR A 141 -10.96 12.79 -4.68
C TYR A 141 -9.79 13.74 -4.41
N LYS A 142 -9.79 14.28 -3.20
CA LYS A 142 -8.67 15.05 -2.68
C LYS A 142 -7.58 14.09 -2.23
N VAL A 143 -6.45 14.08 -2.95
CA VAL A 143 -5.30 13.23 -2.66
C VAL A 143 -4.12 14.09 -2.24
N TYR A 144 -3.45 13.69 -1.17
CA TYR A 144 -2.22 14.33 -0.70
C TYR A 144 -1.03 13.50 -1.14
N HIS A 145 -0.09 14.10 -1.86
CA HIS A 145 1.15 13.42 -2.23
C HIS A 145 2.21 13.65 -1.16
N CYS A 146 2.93 12.59 -0.79
CA CYS A 146 4.12 12.62 0.05
C CYS A 146 5.23 11.83 -0.63
N GLN A 147 6.37 12.46 -0.86
CA GLN A 147 7.56 11.80 -1.39
C GLN A 147 8.48 11.44 -0.22
N LEU A 148 8.73 10.15 -0.02
CA LEU A 148 9.71 9.67 0.96
C LEU A 148 11.01 9.25 0.29
N GLY A 149 12.08 9.14 1.09
CA GLY A 149 13.29 8.45 0.68
C GLY A 149 13.04 6.94 0.57
N TYR A 150 13.83 6.26 -0.27
CA TYR A 150 13.64 4.84 -0.59
C TYR A 150 13.53 3.94 0.65
N GLU A 151 14.41 4.12 1.64
CA GLU A 151 14.40 3.29 2.86
C GLU A 151 13.12 3.45 3.69
N ASP A 152 12.59 4.66 3.77
CA ASP A 152 11.39 4.95 4.57
C ASP A 152 10.11 4.56 3.82
N ALA A 153 10.09 4.77 2.50
CA ALA A 153 9.03 4.27 1.63
C ALA A 153 8.97 2.73 1.62
N GLU A 154 10.13 2.05 1.61
CA GLU A 154 10.23 0.59 1.73
C GLU A 154 9.72 0.11 3.09
N LYS A 155 10.16 0.73 4.19
CA LYS A 155 9.66 0.40 5.55
C LYS A 155 8.14 0.51 5.62
N LEU A 156 7.57 1.59 5.09
CA LEU A 156 6.13 1.77 5.05
C LEU A 156 5.44 0.68 4.23
N SER A 157 5.88 0.46 2.98
CA SER A 157 5.32 -0.55 2.08
C SER A 157 5.37 -1.98 2.66
N LEU A 158 6.41 -2.27 3.45
CA LEU A 158 6.62 -3.59 4.07
C LEU A 158 6.02 -3.74 5.48
N GLY A 159 5.33 -2.72 5.98
CA GLY A 159 4.65 -2.77 7.29
C GLY A 159 5.59 -2.64 8.49
N HIS A 160 6.69 -1.92 8.32
CA HIS A 160 7.68 -1.59 9.35
C HIS A 160 7.60 -0.13 9.82
N MET A 161 6.68 0.67 9.28
CA MET A 161 6.35 2.02 9.74
C MET A 161 4.91 2.07 10.27
N GLY A 162 4.75 2.59 11.49
CA GLY A 162 3.48 2.60 12.22
C GLY A 162 2.78 3.95 12.26
N THR A 163 1.52 3.96 12.71
CA THR A 163 0.69 5.18 12.80
C THR A 163 1.34 6.31 13.59
N PHE A 164 2.04 6.01 14.69
CA PHE A 164 2.69 7.05 15.49
C PHE A 164 3.90 7.68 14.78
N GLU A 165 4.67 6.91 14.01
CA GLU A 165 5.75 7.45 13.20
C GLU A 165 5.23 8.30 12.04
N LEU A 166 4.12 7.87 11.41
CA LEU A 166 3.46 8.61 10.33
C LEU A 166 2.88 9.96 10.81
N PHE A 167 2.19 10.00 11.96
CA PHE A 167 1.33 11.13 12.36
C PHE A 167 1.62 11.72 13.76
N GLY A 168 2.62 11.20 14.49
CA GLY A 168 2.79 11.46 15.93
C GLY A 168 4.16 11.94 16.39
N SER A 169 5.26 11.37 15.89
CA SER A 169 6.63 11.78 16.29
C SER A 169 7.41 12.53 15.24
N ALA A 170 7.20 12.18 13.97
CA ALA A 170 7.98 12.74 12.86
C ALA A 170 7.12 13.64 11.95
N ASP A 171 5.81 13.74 12.21
CA ASP A 171 4.81 14.46 11.39
C ASP A 171 5.08 14.27 9.89
N ILE A 172 5.41 13.04 9.49
CA ILE A 172 5.69 12.68 8.08
C ILE A 172 4.46 13.04 7.25
N LEU A 173 3.30 12.67 7.80
CA LEU A 173 1.98 13.02 7.30
C LEU A 173 1.25 13.79 8.40
N ASP A 174 0.45 14.78 8.01
CA ASP A 174 -0.28 15.58 8.97
C ASP A 174 -1.76 15.70 8.58
N ILE A 175 -2.59 14.96 9.30
CA ILE A 175 -4.05 15.02 9.19
C ILE A 175 -4.62 16.25 9.91
N LYS A 176 -3.94 16.75 10.96
CA LYS A 176 -4.47 17.78 11.85
C LYS A 176 -4.36 19.19 11.26
N ASN A 177 -3.45 19.42 10.31
CA ASN A 177 -3.26 20.74 9.68
C ASN A 177 -4.08 20.98 8.40
N LEU A 178 -4.86 20.00 7.93
CA LEU A 178 -5.63 20.11 6.69
C LEU A 178 -6.86 21.03 6.78
N GLY A 179 -7.19 21.52 7.97
CA GLY A 179 -8.22 22.55 8.20
C GLY A 179 -7.74 23.89 8.80
N HIS A 180 -6.49 24.02 9.25
CA HIS A 180 -6.07 25.16 10.11
C HIS A 180 -4.73 25.85 9.73
N GLY A 181 -4.17 25.58 8.55
CA GLY A 181 -3.07 26.39 8.01
C GLY A 181 -1.72 26.22 8.74
N GLY A 182 -1.49 25.06 9.38
CA GLY A 182 -0.16 24.67 9.81
C GLY A 182 0.68 24.15 8.64
N LYS A 183 1.99 24.37 8.71
CA LYS A 183 2.93 24.09 7.62
C LYS A 183 3.13 22.59 7.45
N LEU A 184 2.82 22.11 6.26
CA LEU A 184 3.23 20.81 5.75
C LEU A 184 4.73 20.89 5.41
N GLU A 185 5.58 20.05 5.99
CA GLU A 185 6.97 19.96 5.52
C GLU A 185 7.17 18.87 4.46
N ASN A 186 6.33 17.82 4.42
CA ASN A 186 6.56 16.65 3.55
C ASN A 186 5.36 16.14 2.73
N SER A 187 4.17 16.76 2.82
CA SER A 187 3.03 16.40 1.97
C SER A 187 2.28 17.62 1.46
N HIS A 188 1.60 17.52 0.32
CA HIS A 188 0.76 18.59 -0.22
C HIS A 188 -0.38 18.01 -1.03
N GLU A 189 -1.45 18.79 -1.21
CA GLU A 189 -2.54 18.38 -2.10
C GLU A 189 -2.02 18.24 -3.52
N ALA A 190 -2.08 17.03 -4.05
CA ALA A 190 -1.54 16.69 -5.35
C ALA A 190 -2.42 17.30 -6.45
N THR A 191 -1.79 17.92 -7.43
CA THR A 191 -2.51 18.34 -8.63
C THR A 191 -2.79 17.13 -9.52
N GLN A 192 -3.78 17.23 -10.41
CA GLN A 192 -4.08 16.15 -11.35
C GLN A 192 -2.90 15.83 -12.28
N GLU A 193 -2.15 16.85 -12.70
CA GLU A 193 -0.93 16.71 -13.51
C GLU A 193 0.17 15.98 -12.71
N GLU A 194 0.31 16.28 -11.43
CA GLU A 194 1.27 15.61 -10.55
C GLU A 194 0.92 14.13 -10.36
N LEU A 195 -0.36 13.80 -10.11
CA LEU A 195 -0.81 12.41 -10.04
C LEU A 195 -0.55 11.66 -11.34
N GLU A 196 -0.80 12.29 -12.49
CA GLU A 196 -0.49 11.74 -13.81
C GLU A 196 1.01 11.44 -13.95
N ASN A 197 1.88 12.40 -13.64
CA ASN A 197 3.33 12.22 -13.70
C ASN A 197 3.84 11.10 -12.77
N ILE A 198 3.32 11.02 -11.55
CA ILE A 198 3.68 9.94 -10.61
C ILE A 198 3.24 8.60 -11.19
N PHE A 199 1.99 8.46 -11.58
CA PHE A 199 1.50 7.19 -12.14
C PHE A 199 2.31 6.77 -13.37
N GLU A 200 2.66 7.69 -14.26
CA GLU A 200 3.52 7.41 -15.42
C GLU A 200 4.89 6.85 -15.04
N GLN A 201 5.53 7.34 -13.97
CA GLN A 201 6.81 6.79 -13.50
C GLN A 201 6.67 5.33 -13.02
N TYR A 202 5.56 5.04 -12.35
CA TYR A 202 5.29 3.72 -11.76
C TYR A 202 4.68 2.71 -12.75
N THR A 203 4.02 3.18 -13.81
CA THR A 203 3.56 2.33 -14.91
C THR A 203 4.63 2.15 -15.97
N GLY A 204 5.38 3.20 -16.33
CA GLY A 204 6.36 3.20 -17.42
C GLY A 204 7.52 2.23 -17.21
N SER A 205 8.02 2.10 -15.98
CA SER A 205 9.07 1.13 -15.62
C SER A 205 8.58 -0.33 -15.70
N ARG A 206 7.31 -0.59 -15.38
CA ARG A 206 6.68 -1.91 -15.50
C ARG A 206 6.29 -2.24 -16.93
N ASP A 207 5.85 -1.27 -17.70
CA ASP A 207 5.50 -1.41 -19.11
C ASP A 207 6.72 -1.86 -19.93
N GLU A 208 7.91 -1.30 -19.69
CA GLU A 208 9.14 -1.70 -20.38
C GLU A 208 9.56 -3.14 -20.03
N LEU A 209 9.51 -3.51 -18.74
CA LEU A 209 9.76 -4.88 -18.31
C LEU A 209 8.72 -5.87 -18.86
N MET A 210 7.45 -5.47 -18.92
CA MET A 210 6.36 -6.29 -19.44
C MET A 210 6.42 -6.44 -20.96
N VAL A 211 6.78 -5.38 -21.69
CA VAL A 211 7.04 -5.47 -23.14
C VAL A 211 8.16 -6.46 -23.40
N ASN A 212 9.25 -6.43 -22.61
CA ASN A 212 10.34 -7.37 -22.75
C ASN A 212 9.92 -8.82 -22.46
N GLU A 213 9.10 -9.07 -21.44
CA GLU A 213 8.56 -10.41 -21.15
C GLU A 213 7.56 -10.88 -22.22
N VAL A 214 6.70 -9.99 -22.74
CA VAL A 214 5.80 -10.30 -23.86
C VAL A 214 6.60 -10.61 -25.13
N ILE A 215 7.69 -9.89 -25.40
CA ILE A 215 8.59 -10.19 -26.52
C ILE A 215 9.20 -11.59 -26.37
N LYS A 216 9.72 -11.93 -25.19
CA LYS A 216 10.25 -13.28 -24.92
C LYS A 216 9.17 -14.35 -25.13
N MET A 217 7.96 -14.12 -24.63
CA MET A 217 6.84 -15.05 -24.81
C MET A 217 6.47 -15.25 -26.28
N VAL A 218 6.47 -14.18 -27.07
CA VAL A 218 6.26 -14.27 -28.52
C VAL A 218 7.36 -15.12 -29.16
N ASP A 219 8.61 -14.91 -28.78
CA ASP A 219 9.74 -15.64 -29.32
C ASP A 219 9.70 -17.13 -28.97
N ASP A 220 9.39 -17.44 -27.70
CA ASP A 220 9.21 -18.81 -27.22
C ASP A 220 8.07 -19.50 -27.96
N ALA A 221 6.93 -18.83 -28.16
CA ALA A 221 5.79 -19.39 -28.88
C ALA A 221 6.09 -19.63 -30.38
N ILE A 222 6.87 -18.74 -31.02
CA ILE A 222 7.34 -18.92 -32.40
C ILE A 222 8.23 -20.15 -32.52
N LEU A 223 9.18 -20.31 -31.58
CA LEU A 223 10.09 -21.45 -31.52
C LEU A 223 9.33 -22.76 -31.28
N GLU A 224 8.38 -22.77 -30.34
CA GLU A 224 7.58 -23.95 -30.00
C GLU A 224 6.66 -24.41 -31.14
N GLU A 225 6.05 -23.48 -31.87
CA GLU A 225 5.19 -23.81 -33.02
C GLU A 225 6.00 -24.05 -34.32
N GLY A 226 7.33 -23.89 -34.28
CA GLY A 226 8.21 -24.16 -35.41
C GLY A 226 8.03 -23.20 -36.60
N LEU A 227 7.58 -21.97 -36.33
CA LEU A 227 7.24 -20.99 -37.37
C LEU A 227 8.52 -20.26 -37.83
N THR A 228 8.94 -20.50 -39.08
CA THR A 228 10.17 -19.89 -39.64
C THR A 228 9.92 -18.62 -40.44
N ASP A 229 8.67 -18.37 -40.87
CA ASP A 229 8.34 -17.35 -41.88
C ASP A 229 7.61 -16.13 -41.29
N ILE A 230 7.80 -15.84 -40.00
CA ILE A 230 7.20 -14.65 -39.37
C ILE A 230 7.95 -13.38 -39.76
N THR A 231 7.24 -12.47 -40.42
CA THR A 231 7.78 -11.15 -40.74
C THR A 231 7.91 -10.27 -39.49
N PRO A 232 8.84 -9.30 -39.48
CA PRO A 232 8.96 -8.34 -38.37
C PRO A 232 7.66 -7.58 -38.06
N GLU A 233 6.82 -7.33 -39.07
CA GLU A 233 5.55 -6.65 -38.89
C GLU A 233 4.49 -7.54 -38.21
N GLN A 234 4.40 -8.82 -38.58
CA GLN A 234 3.54 -9.79 -37.90
C GLN A 234 3.97 -9.98 -36.43
N ARG A 235 5.29 -10.07 -36.19
CA ARG A 235 5.85 -10.16 -34.83
C ARG A 235 5.47 -8.94 -33.99
N ARG A 236 5.64 -7.73 -34.54
CA ARG A 236 5.26 -6.48 -33.86
C ARG A 236 3.77 -6.45 -33.53
N LYS A 237 2.90 -6.80 -34.48
CA LYS A 237 1.44 -6.79 -34.28
C LYS A 237 1.02 -7.76 -33.17
N LEU A 238 1.63 -8.96 -33.16
CA LEU A 238 1.40 -9.97 -32.12
C LEU A 238 1.86 -9.48 -30.74
N THR A 239 3.06 -8.90 -30.64
CA THR A 239 3.56 -8.31 -29.39
C THR A 239 2.60 -7.24 -28.87
N VAL A 240 2.09 -6.36 -29.74
CA VAL A 240 1.12 -5.31 -29.34
C VAL A 240 -0.21 -5.91 -28.89
N GLU A 241 -0.74 -6.92 -29.57
CA GLU A 241 -2.00 -7.58 -29.17
C GLU A 241 -1.86 -8.32 -27.83
N LEU A 242 -0.75 -9.04 -27.63
CA LEU A 242 -0.49 -9.74 -26.37
C LEU A 242 -0.24 -8.78 -25.23
N TYR A 243 0.52 -7.71 -25.47
CA TYR A 243 0.74 -6.66 -24.49
C TYR A 243 -0.58 -6.03 -24.05
N ARG A 244 -1.47 -5.69 -25.00
CA ARG A 244 -2.82 -5.21 -24.67
C ARG A 244 -3.63 -6.24 -23.87
N GLY A 245 -3.50 -7.52 -24.20
CA GLY A 245 -4.10 -8.61 -23.43
C GLY A 245 -3.60 -8.64 -21.98
N VAL A 246 -2.29 -8.56 -21.78
CA VAL A 246 -1.64 -8.51 -20.45
C VAL A 246 -2.07 -7.27 -19.67
N VAL A 247 -2.08 -6.09 -20.28
CA VAL A 247 -2.55 -4.85 -19.66
C VAL A 247 -4.01 -4.96 -19.23
N ASN A 248 -4.88 -5.52 -20.09
CA ASN A 248 -6.30 -5.74 -19.77
C ASN A 248 -6.50 -6.78 -18.66
N GLU A 249 -5.59 -7.76 -18.53
CA GLU A 249 -5.56 -8.71 -17.41
C GLU A 249 -4.85 -8.16 -16.16
N GLY A 250 -4.52 -6.86 -16.13
CA GLY A 250 -3.88 -6.22 -14.98
C GLY A 250 -2.42 -6.58 -14.83
N TYR A 251 -1.67 -6.67 -15.94
CA TYR A 251 -0.24 -6.97 -15.98
C TYR A 251 0.14 -8.35 -15.43
N VAL A 252 -0.79 -9.30 -15.44
CA VAL A 252 -0.51 -10.68 -15.03
C VAL A 252 -0.20 -11.51 -16.27
N ILE A 253 1.04 -11.99 -16.37
CA ILE A 253 1.42 -12.96 -17.40
C ILE A 253 0.90 -14.34 -16.97
N THR A 254 -0.16 -14.81 -17.62
CA THR A 254 -0.79 -16.09 -17.31
C THR A 254 -0.53 -17.13 -18.41
N ARG A 255 -0.73 -18.41 -18.08
CA ARG A 255 -0.78 -19.49 -19.08
C ARG A 255 -1.83 -19.22 -20.17
N ARG A 256 -2.92 -18.51 -19.83
CA ARG A 256 -3.93 -18.06 -20.79
C ARG A 256 -3.37 -17.08 -21.81
N VAL A 257 -2.56 -16.11 -21.39
CA VAL A 257 -1.88 -15.16 -22.29
C VAL A 257 -0.91 -15.92 -23.22
N HIS A 258 -0.18 -16.90 -22.70
CA HIS A 258 0.70 -17.75 -23.51
C HIS A 258 -0.08 -18.60 -24.54
N ASP A 259 -1.19 -19.21 -24.12
CA ASP A 259 -2.06 -19.97 -25.03
C ASP A 259 -2.74 -19.07 -26.07
N LEU A 260 -3.04 -17.81 -25.70
CA LEU A 260 -3.51 -16.78 -26.62
C LEU A 260 -2.44 -16.44 -27.67
N ALA A 261 -1.16 -16.33 -27.27
CA ALA A 261 -0.05 -16.09 -28.19
C ALA A 261 0.02 -17.18 -29.25
N LYS A 262 -0.01 -18.46 -28.84
CA LYS A 262 -0.04 -19.61 -29.76
C LYS A 262 -1.26 -19.59 -30.68
N LYS A 263 -2.43 -19.25 -30.13
CA LYS A 263 -3.67 -19.20 -30.90
C LYS A 263 -3.64 -18.12 -31.97
N ILE A 264 -3.13 -16.92 -31.66
CA ILE A 264 -2.98 -15.84 -32.63
C ILE A 264 -1.94 -16.23 -33.69
N LEU A 265 -0.80 -16.79 -33.29
CA LEU A 265 0.26 -17.25 -34.19
C LEU A 265 -0.27 -18.20 -35.27
N ARG A 266 -1.08 -19.20 -34.89
CA ARG A 266 -1.70 -20.17 -35.82
C ARG A 266 -2.70 -19.57 -36.80
N VAL A 267 -3.22 -18.37 -36.55
CA VAL A 267 -4.15 -17.67 -37.44
C VAL A 267 -3.41 -16.75 -38.40
N VAL A 268 -2.20 -16.31 -38.04
CA VAL A 268 -1.40 -15.33 -38.79
C VAL A 268 -0.30 -16.00 -39.63
N SER A 269 0.08 -17.24 -39.30
CA SER A 269 0.90 -18.15 -40.12
C SER A 269 0.09 -18.81 -41.24
#